data_AF-A0A2V6J6V9-F1
#
_entry.id   AF-A0A2V6J6V9-F1
#
_cell.length_a   1.000
_cell.length_b   1.000
_cell.length_c   1.000
_cell.angle_alpha   90.00
_cell.angle_beta   90.00
_cell.angle_gamma   90.00
#
_symmetry.space_group_name_H-M   'P 1'
#
loop_
_entity.id
_entity.type
_entity.pdbx_description
1 polymer ?
#
loop_
_entity_poly.entity_id
_entity_poly.type
_entity_poly.pdbx_seq_one_letter_code
_entity_poly.pdbx_strand_id
1 'polypeptide(L)' 'TELGPIDIWVNNAMTSVFSPIKQMTSEEFRRVTEVTYLGYVYGTLAALKRMLLRDRGVIVQVGSALAYRGIPLQAA' A
#
# COMPACT_ATOMS: atom_id res chain seq x y z
N THR A 1 -22.78 14.09 -4.86
CA THR A 1 -22.40 13.61 -3.51
C THR A 1 -21.90 14.78 -2.71
N GLU A 2 -22.16 14.80 -1.40
CA GLU A 2 -21.83 15.91 -0.48
C GLU A 2 -20.36 16.38 -0.56
N LEU A 3 -19.43 15.44 -0.80
CA LEU A 3 -17.98 15.71 -0.83
C LEU A 3 -17.42 16.03 -2.23
N GLY A 4 -18.25 16.01 -3.28
CA GLY A 4 -17.76 16.17 -4.66
C GLY A 4 -16.90 14.99 -5.16
N PRO A 5 -16.13 15.18 -6.25
CA PRO A 5 -15.26 14.16 -6.80
C PRO A 5 -13.95 14.00 -6.01
N ILE A 6 -13.31 12.84 -6.12
CA ILE A 6 -12.00 12.59 -5.52
C ILE A 6 -10.92 13.24 -6.39
N ASP A 7 -10.22 14.23 -5.84
CA ASP A 7 -9.10 14.88 -6.52
C ASP A 7 -7.75 14.20 -6.22
N ILE A 8 -7.56 13.75 -4.99
CA ILE A 8 -6.33 13.10 -4.52
C ILE A 8 -6.69 11.80 -3.80
N TRP A 9 -5.97 10.73 -4.14
CA TRP A 9 -6.02 9.45 -3.45
C TRP A 9 -4.64 9.13 -2.88
N VAL A 10 -4.55 8.83 -1.59
CA VAL A 10 -3.28 8.50 -0.92
C VAL A 10 -3.32 7.06 -0.44
N ASN A 11 -2.51 6.19 -1.06
CA ASN A 11 -2.26 4.85 -0.55
C ASN A 11 -1.22 4.91 0.56
N ASN A 12 -1.69 5.01 1.80
CA ASN A 12 -0.84 5.14 2.99
C ASN A 12 -0.80 3.87 3.85
N ALA A 13 -1.85 3.06 3.83
CA ALA A 13 -1.93 1.89 4.71
C ALA A 13 -0.78 0.90 4.43
N MET A 14 -0.06 0.52 5.48
CA MET A 14 1.03 -0.45 5.44
C MET A 14 1.12 -1.20 6.77
N THR A 15 1.72 -2.38 6.75
CA THR A 15 2.09 -3.14 7.94
C THR A 15 3.41 -3.87 7.70
N SER A 16 4.15 -4.14 8.77
CA SER A 16 5.35 -4.98 8.75
C SER A 16 5.42 -5.78 10.06
N VAL A 17 6.25 -6.82 10.09
CA VAL A 17 6.49 -7.65 11.27
C VAL A 17 7.98 -7.60 11.61
N PHE A 18 8.28 -7.33 12.87
CA PHE A 18 9.66 -7.33 13.37
C PHE A 18 9.99 -8.69 13.98
N SER A 19 10.70 -9.54 13.23
CA SER A 19 11.00 -10.92 13.65
C SER A 19 12.19 -11.49 12.89
N PRO A 20 13.00 -12.39 13.50
CA PRO A 20 13.91 -13.22 12.72
C PRO A 20 13.11 -14.02 11.68
N ILE A 21 13.60 -14.09 10.44
CA ILE A 21 12.85 -14.74 9.35
C ILE A 21 12.42 -16.19 9.67
N LYS A 22 13.24 -16.93 10.42
CA LYS A 22 12.97 -18.31 10.85
C LYS A 22 11.83 -18.44 11.89
N GLN A 23 11.36 -17.33 12.44
CA GLN A 23 10.25 -17.26 13.40
C GLN A 23 8.99 -16.63 12.78
N MET A 24 9.06 -16.16 11.53
CA MET A 24 7.89 -15.65 10.82
C MET A 24 7.03 -16.79 10.29
N THR A 25 5.73 -16.60 10.36
CA THR A 25 4.70 -17.49 9.81
C THR A 25 4.35 -17.09 8.37
N SER A 26 3.85 -18.03 7.58
CA SER A 26 3.34 -17.77 6.23
C SER A 26 2.20 -16.73 6.21
N GLU A 27 1.38 -16.73 7.25
CA GLU A 27 0.25 -15.86 7.48
C GLU A 27 0.71 -14.40 7.68
N GLU A 28 1.82 -14.19 8.38
CA GLU A 28 2.42 -12.87 8.56
C GLU A 28 2.95 -12.32 7.24
N PHE A 29 3.68 -13.12 6.45
CA PHE A 29 4.12 -12.73 5.11
C PHE A 29 2.94 -12.37 4.20
N ARG A 30 1.90 -13.20 4.22
CA ARG A 30 0.68 -12.98 3.47
C ARG A 30 0.02 -11.67 3.88
N ARG A 31 -0.14 -11.44 5.19
CA ARG A 31 -0.77 -10.23 5.73
C ARG A 31 -0.02 -8.97 5.33
N VAL A 32 1.31 -8.97 5.43
CA VAL A 32 2.14 -7.82 5.01
C VAL A 32 1.98 -7.55 3.52
N THR A 33 2.02 -8.60 2.70
CA THR A 33 1.81 -8.49 1.25
C THR A 33 0.42 -7.97 0.89
N GLU A 34 -0.63 -8.48 1.54
CA GLU A 34 -2.02 -8.10 1.31
C GLU A 34 -2.29 -6.63 1.66
N VAL A 35 -1.72 -6.13 2.75
CA VAL A 35 -1.88 -4.73 3.15
C VAL A 35 -1.01 -3.80 2.32
N THR A 36 0.29 -4.06 2.28
CA THR A 36 1.26 -3.08 1.78
C THR A 36 1.30 -3.10 0.25
N TYR A 37 1.49 -4.27 -0.36
CA TYR A 37 1.57 -4.38 -1.83
C TYR A 37 0.18 -4.40 -2.47
N LEU A 38 -0.66 -5.36 -2.11
CA LEU A 38 -1.98 -5.49 -2.75
C LEU A 38 -2.93 -4.35 -2.36
N GLY A 39 -2.77 -3.76 -1.17
CA GLY A 39 -3.50 -2.55 -0.80
C GLY A 39 -3.22 -1.39 -1.75
N TYR A 40 -1.98 -1.22 -2.22
CA TYR A 40 -1.64 -0.21 -3.22
C TYR A 40 -2.27 -0.51 -4.57
N VAL A 41 -2.22 -1.77 -5.01
CA VAL A 41 -2.84 -2.20 -6.27
C VAL A 41 -4.34 -1.93 -6.23
N TYR A 42 -5.04 -2.43 -5.22
CA TYR A 42 -6.49 -2.31 -5.11
C TYR A 42 -6.94 -0.86 -4.86
N GLY A 43 -6.21 -0.10 -4.04
CA GLY A 43 -6.46 1.32 -3.84
C GLY A 43 -6.29 2.13 -5.11
N THR A 44 -5.26 1.85 -5.90
CA THR A 44 -5.03 2.49 -7.20
C THR A 44 -6.15 2.16 -8.19
N LEU A 45 -6.54 0.88 -8.30
CA LEU A 45 -7.66 0.47 -9.16
C LEU A 45 -8.98 1.14 -8.72
N ALA A 46 -9.22 1.28 -7.42
CA ALA A 46 -10.38 1.97 -6.89
C ALA A 46 -10.38 3.47 -7.24
N ALA A 47 -9.23 4.14 -7.11
CA ALA A 47 -9.06 5.54 -7.48
C ALA A 47 -9.28 5.76 -8.98
N LEU A 48 -8.68 4.92 -9.82
CA LEU A 48 -8.77 5.02 -11.29
C LEU A 48 -10.21 4.92 -11.80
N LYS A 49 -11.05 4.09 -11.18
CA LYS A 49 -12.50 4.01 -11.52
C LYS A 49 -13.21 5.36 -11.41
N ARG A 50 -12.71 6.30 -10.60
CA ARG A 50 -13.30 7.64 -10.38
C ARG A 50 -12.56 8.76 -11.10
N MET A 51 -11.28 8.55 -11.41
CA MET A 51 -10.41 9.55 -12.02
C MET A 51 -10.43 9.48 -13.55
N LEU A 52 -10.41 8.27 -14.14
CA LEU A 52 -10.35 8.10 -15.60
C LEU A 52 -11.58 8.68 -16.32
N LEU A 53 -12.76 8.59 -15.72
CA LEU A 53 -14.01 9.15 -16.30
C LEU A 53 -13.98 10.67 -16.48
N ARG A 54 -13.07 11.37 -15.79
CA ARG A 54 -12.93 12.82 -15.81
C ARG A 54 -11.59 13.28 -16.37
N ASP A 55 -10.74 12.33 -16.76
CA ASP A 55 -9.35 12.56 -17.15
C ASP A 55 -8.59 13.46 -16.15
N ARG A 56 -8.85 13.26 -14.84
CA ARG A 56 -8.30 14.12 -13.78
C ARG A 56 -8.19 13.41 -12.43
N GLY A 57 -7.04 13.55 -11.78
CA GLY A 57 -6.79 13.15 -10.39
C GLY A 57 -5.31 12.87 -10.11
N VAL A 58 -4.94 12.76 -8.84
CA VAL A 58 -3.58 12.42 -8.39
C VAL A 58 -3.63 11.22 -7.45
N ILE A 59 -2.75 10.24 -7.68
CA ILE A 59 -2.56 9.09 -6.79
C ILE A 59 -1.16 9.17 -6.17
N VAL A 60 -1.09 9.20 -4.84
CA VAL A 60 0.16 9.24 -4.08
C VAL A 60 0.38 7.88 -3.42
N GLN A 61 1.59 7.33 -3.59
CA GLN A 61 2.03 6.08 -2.95
C GLN A 61 3.02 6.44 -1.83
N VAL A 62 2.76 6.02 -0.59
CA VAL A 62 3.62 6.34 0.57
C VAL A 62 4.74 5.31 0.73
N GLY A 63 5.86 5.53 0.06
CA GLY A 63 7.04 4.67 0.18
C GLY A 63 7.78 4.78 1.52
N SER A 64 8.74 3.88 1.73
CA SER A 64 9.67 3.90 2.86
C SER A 64 11.10 3.76 2.36
N ALA A 65 12.06 4.33 3.11
CA ALA A 65 13.50 4.12 2.85
C ALA A 65 13.88 2.63 2.85
N LEU A 66 13.09 1.79 3.53
CA LEU A 66 13.24 0.35 3.60
C LEU A 66 13.12 -0.35 2.22
N ALA A 67 12.44 0.28 1.26
CA ALA A 67 12.38 -0.23 -0.12
C ALA A 67 13.75 -0.16 -0.82
N TYR A 68 14.65 0.73 -0.38
CA TYR A 68 15.98 0.89 -0.95
C TYR A 68 17.05 0.17 -0.11
N ARG A 69 16.80 -0.05 1.17
CA ARG A 69 17.75 -0.65 2.10
C ARG A 69 17.03 -1.47 3.16
N GLY A 70 17.28 -2.79 3.15
CA GLY A 70 16.83 -3.68 4.20
C GLY A 70 17.51 -3.39 5.54
N ILE A 71 16.78 -3.61 6.63
CA ILE A 71 17.31 -3.61 7.99
C ILE A 71 17.03 -4.95 8.67
N PRO A 72 17.80 -5.34 9.69
CA PRO A 72 17.57 -6.60 10.39
C PRO A 72 16.14 -6.73 10.90
N LEU A 73 15.63 -7.96 10.88
CA LEU A 73 14.33 -8.36 11.44
C LEU A 73 13.10 -7.83 10.68
N GLN A 74 13.26 -7.26 9.48
CA GLN A 74 12.15 -6.86 8.60
C GLN A 74 12.23 -7.57 7.26
N ALA A 75 11.84 -8.85 7.24
CA ALA A 75 11.86 -9.67 6.03
C ALA A 75 10.62 -9.47 5.12
N ALA A 76 9.62 -8.72 5.59
CA ALA A 76 8.39 -8.39 4.88
C ALA A 76 7.99 -6.93 5.12
#